data_AF-A0A0P7YDM7-F1
#
_entry.id   AF-A0A0P7YDM7-F1
#
_cell.length_a   1.000
_cell.length_b   1.000
_cell.length_c   1.000
_cell.angle_alpha   90.00
_cell.angle_beta   90.00
_cell.angle_gamma   90.00
#
_symmetry.space_group_name_H-M   'P 1'
#
loop_
_entity.id
_entity.type
_entity.pdbx_description
1 polymer ?
#
loop_
_entity_poly.entity_id
_entity_poly.type
_entity_poly.pdbx_seq_one_letter_code
_entity_poly.pdbx_strand_id
1 'polypeptide(L)'
;MTAVNRALALFVPLILFAVGGAWYLPTSTEQNQTDDENGEVVLSSLPSLPSWADEDLPDFSGYSDTTERKVAFFSFLYPRIVLANSRILLEREYLESIVTKTELSDADVKWLTDQSERLRVDADTGSEQQFALLRKRLDVIPPSLILAQAANESAWGTSRFATEGNNLFGQWCFSRGCGLVPLSRVDGANHEVAKFSSPYRSVRSYIQNLNRHPTYQLVRDIRLQDRQADKPLSGTELAEGLLGYSERGEDYINEIRSMIRYNNLEFYDREFRALLGNRSPDLFQRLASSDSDDALLPGAEGHAASPFEG
;
A
#
# COMPACT_ATOMS: atom_id res chain seq x y z
N MET A 1 19.40 41.76 15.56
CA MET A 1 20.23 41.99 14.35
C MET A 1 21.36 40.96 14.40
N THR A 2 21.58 40.06 13.45
CA THR A 2 20.85 39.59 12.24
C THR A 2 21.21 38.09 12.09
N ALA A 3 20.32 37.17 11.74
CA ALA A 3 19.70 36.96 10.43
C ALA A 3 20.72 36.73 9.29
N VAL A 4 20.38 35.82 8.36
CA VAL A 4 21.14 35.39 7.16
C VAL A 4 22.32 34.43 7.43
N ASN A 5 22.02 33.12 7.47
CA ASN A 5 22.60 32.14 6.54
C ASN A 5 21.85 30.80 6.59
N ARG A 6 20.73 30.72 5.85
CA ARG A 6 20.06 29.48 5.43
C ARG A 6 20.08 29.45 3.89
N ALA A 7 20.78 28.50 3.28
CA ALA A 7 20.59 28.10 1.87
C ALA A 7 21.35 26.79 1.57
N LEU A 8 20.86 26.04 0.58
CA LEU A 8 21.62 25.06 -0.22
C LEU A 8 22.29 23.90 0.54
N ALA A 9 21.47 23.04 1.15
CA ALA A 9 21.83 21.65 1.49
C ALA A 9 20.67 20.67 1.26
N LEU A 10 19.80 20.95 0.27
CA LEU A 10 18.77 20.02 -0.22
C LEU A 10 19.18 19.45 -1.58
N PHE A 11 20.22 18.60 -1.57
CA PHE A 11 20.39 17.64 -2.65
C PHE A 11 19.38 16.52 -2.45
N VAL A 12 18.48 16.35 -3.41
CA VAL A 12 17.62 15.16 -3.50
C VAL A 12 18.53 13.93 -3.55
N PRO A 13 18.34 12.92 -2.70
CA PRO A 13 19.08 11.66 -2.82
C PRO A 13 18.75 11.05 -4.17
N LEU A 14 19.74 10.97 -5.06
CA LEU A 14 19.59 10.32 -6.34
C LEU A 14 19.62 8.82 -6.08
N ILE A 15 18.44 8.22 -5.88
CA ILE A 15 18.27 6.78 -5.60
C ILE A 15 18.56 5.98 -6.88
N LEU A 16 19.86 5.82 -7.15
CA LEU A 16 20.39 4.58 -7.66
C LEU A 16 20.07 3.50 -6.60
N PHE A 17 19.59 2.32 -7.00
CA PHE A 17 19.92 1.10 -6.26
C PHE A 17 20.14 -0.07 -7.23
N ALA A 18 21.13 -0.89 -6.90
CA ALA A 18 21.92 -1.64 -7.89
C ALA A 18 21.16 -2.74 -8.65
N VAL A 19 21.74 -3.14 -9.79
CA VAL A 19 21.24 -4.23 -10.65
C VAL A 19 21.42 -5.59 -9.98
N GLY A 20 20.51 -5.94 -9.07
CA GLY A 20 20.27 -7.31 -8.59
C GLY A 20 19.52 -8.19 -9.61
N GLY A 21 19.54 -7.82 -10.88
CA GLY A 21 18.78 -8.45 -11.97
C GLY A 21 19.50 -9.64 -12.59
N ALA A 22 19.54 -10.77 -11.88
CA ALA A 22 20.12 -12.01 -12.38
C ALA A 22 19.08 -13.14 -12.43
N TRP A 23 18.76 -13.61 -13.65
CA TRP A 23 17.98 -14.80 -13.95
C TRP A 23 16.51 -14.84 -13.49
N TYR A 24 15.67 -14.00 -14.09
CA TYR A 24 14.30 -14.43 -14.43
C TYR A 24 13.89 -13.90 -15.81
N LEU A 25 13.89 -14.80 -16.80
CA LEU A 25 13.33 -14.55 -18.14
C LEU A 25 11.98 -15.28 -18.23
N PRO A 26 10.83 -14.60 -18.10
CA PRO A 26 9.55 -15.25 -18.34
C PRO A 26 9.42 -15.59 -19.83
N THR A 27 9.04 -16.82 -20.14
CA THR A 27 8.76 -17.26 -21.51
C THR A 27 7.49 -16.58 -22.03
N SER A 28 7.59 -15.94 -23.20
CA SER A 28 6.45 -15.29 -23.86
C SER A 28 5.51 -16.32 -24.49
N THR A 29 4.46 -16.71 -23.77
CA THR A 29 3.27 -17.36 -24.34
C THR A 29 2.28 -16.29 -24.77
N GLU A 30 2.11 -16.10 -26.08
CA GLU A 30 1.05 -15.26 -26.63
C GLU A 30 -0.32 -15.89 -26.35
N GLN A 31 -1.23 -15.17 -25.69
CA GLN A 31 -2.66 -15.43 -25.75
C GLN A 31 -3.44 -14.13 -25.50
N ASN A 32 -4.33 -13.77 -26.43
CA ASN A 32 -5.19 -12.60 -26.30
C ASN A 32 -6.21 -12.80 -25.18
N GLN A 33 -6.15 -11.97 -24.14
CA GLN A 33 -7.28 -11.65 -23.26
C GLN A 33 -7.28 -10.14 -22.97
N THR A 34 -8.47 -9.60 -22.72
CA THR A 34 -8.78 -8.16 -22.73
C THR A 34 -8.08 -7.38 -21.62
N ASP A 35 -7.74 -6.13 -21.91
CA ASP A 35 -7.03 -5.23 -21.01
C ASP A 35 -7.79 -4.95 -19.70
N ASP A 36 -7.24 -5.41 -18.58
CA ASP A 36 -7.42 -4.80 -17.25
C ASP A 36 -6.02 -4.52 -16.68
N GLU A 37 -5.48 -3.34 -17.01
CA GLU A 37 -4.10 -2.93 -16.69
C GLU A 37 -3.81 -2.86 -15.18
N ASN A 38 -4.82 -2.98 -14.30
CA ASN A 38 -4.66 -2.86 -12.85
C ASN A 38 -4.74 -4.21 -12.10
N GLY A 39 -5.13 -5.31 -12.76
CA GLY A 39 -5.11 -6.66 -12.16
C GLY A 39 -5.97 -6.81 -10.90
N GLU A 40 -7.12 -6.12 -10.84
CA GLU A 40 -8.08 -6.31 -9.75
C GLU A 40 -8.84 -7.61 -9.98
N VAL A 41 -8.54 -8.66 -9.19
CA VAL A 41 -9.36 -9.87 -9.17
C VAL A 41 -10.75 -9.48 -8.64
N VAL A 42 -11.67 -9.23 -9.57
CA VAL A 42 -13.05 -8.87 -9.28
C VAL A 42 -13.75 -10.08 -8.67
N LEU A 43 -13.68 -10.15 -7.35
CA LEU A 43 -14.71 -10.81 -6.56
C LEU A 43 -16.06 -10.21 -6.92
N SER A 44 -16.99 -11.04 -7.38
CA SER A 44 -18.40 -10.67 -7.54
C SER A 44 -19.09 -10.29 -6.21
N SER A 45 -18.39 -10.46 -5.07
CA SER A 45 -18.80 -10.04 -3.73
C SER A 45 -18.11 -8.77 -3.21
N LEU A 46 -17.06 -8.25 -3.86
CA LEU A 46 -16.49 -6.95 -3.48
C LEU A 46 -17.40 -5.83 -3.98
N PRO A 47 -17.63 -4.76 -3.19
CA PRO A 47 -18.39 -3.61 -3.67
C PRO A 47 -17.67 -2.91 -4.84
N SER A 48 -18.42 -2.16 -5.64
CA SER A 48 -17.84 -1.15 -6.52
C SER A 48 -17.00 -0.16 -5.70
N LEU A 49 -15.96 0.40 -6.32
CA LEU A 49 -15.23 1.51 -5.69
C LEU A 49 -16.13 2.75 -5.63
N PRO A 50 -16.08 3.54 -4.54
CA PRO A 50 -16.74 4.84 -4.50
C PRO A 50 -16.01 5.83 -5.41
N SER A 51 -16.72 6.84 -5.94
CA SER A 51 -16.18 7.74 -6.97
C SER A 51 -14.92 8.49 -6.54
N TRP A 52 -14.80 8.84 -5.26
CA TRP A 52 -13.63 9.55 -4.73
C TRP A 52 -12.34 8.71 -4.75
N ALA A 53 -12.44 7.39 -4.86
CA ALA A 53 -11.28 6.51 -4.92
C ALA A 53 -10.40 6.80 -6.14
N ASP A 54 -11.00 7.20 -7.27
CA ASP A 54 -10.31 7.53 -8.52
C ASP A 54 -10.15 9.05 -8.75
N GLU A 55 -10.25 9.88 -7.70
CA GLU A 55 -9.85 11.30 -7.73
C GLU A 55 -8.34 11.49 -7.90
N ASP A 56 -7.96 12.57 -8.59
CA ASP A 56 -6.57 12.99 -8.82
C ASP A 56 -5.83 13.38 -7.52
N LEU A 57 -4.50 13.38 -7.57
CA LEU A 57 -3.65 13.86 -6.49
C LEU A 57 -3.76 15.40 -6.34
N PRO A 58 -4.10 15.95 -5.16
CA PRO A 58 -4.13 17.39 -4.92
C PRO A 58 -2.76 18.06 -5.11
N ASP A 59 -2.77 19.34 -5.50
CA ASP A 59 -1.53 20.13 -5.57
C ASP A 59 -1.03 20.52 -4.17
N PHE A 60 -0.23 19.63 -3.58
CA PHE A 60 0.45 19.88 -2.32
C PHE A 60 1.58 20.93 -2.42
N SER A 61 1.93 21.42 -3.61
CA SER A 61 2.97 22.45 -3.76
C SER A 61 2.51 23.87 -3.38
N GLY A 62 1.20 24.12 -3.41
CA GLY A 62 0.61 25.42 -3.04
C GLY A 62 0.67 25.76 -1.53
N TYR A 63 0.93 24.78 -0.66
CA TYR A 63 0.98 25.00 0.79
C TYR A 63 2.29 25.67 1.22
N SER A 64 2.17 26.87 1.80
CA SER A 64 3.32 27.63 2.31
C SER A 64 3.78 27.17 3.70
N ASP A 65 2.87 26.71 4.55
CA ASP A 65 3.22 26.10 5.84
C ASP A 65 3.44 24.58 5.70
N THR A 66 4.51 24.09 6.34
CA THR A 66 4.89 22.68 6.25
C THR A 66 4.02 21.74 7.09
N THR A 67 3.26 22.26 8.05
CA THR A 67 2.32 21.50 8.89
C THR A 67 0.99 21.36 8.18
N GLU A 68 0.46 22.46 7.63
CA GLU A 68 -0.75 22.44 6.78
C GLU A 68 -0.62 21.43 5.64
N ARG A 69 0.53 21.43 4.92
CA ARG A 69 0.79 20.46 3.85
C ARG A 69 0.77 19.00 4.33
N LYS A 70 1.29 18.73 5.53
CA LYS A 70 1.30 17.37 6.11
C LYS A 70 -0.11 16.92 6.46
N VAL A 71 -0.89 17.79 7.10
CA VAL A 71 -2.30 17.53 7.44
C VAL A 71 -3.09 17.23 6.15
N ALA A 72 -2.98 18.09 5.13
CA ALA A 72 -3.65 17.88 3.85
C ALA A 72 -3.23 16.55 3.18
N PHE A 73 -1.94 16.23 3.15
CA PHE A 73 -1.43 14.99 2.58
C PHE A 73 -1.94 13.75 3.32
N PHE A 74 -1.95 13.76 4.65
CA PHE A 74 -2.44 12.64 5.45
C PHE A 74 -3.96 12.50 5.38
N SER A 75 -4.73 13.59 5.45
CA SER A 75 -6.19 13.56 5.31
C SER A 75 -6.62 13.07 3.93
N PHE A 76 -5.94 13.46 2.85
CA PHE A 76 -6.23 12.93 1.52
C PHE A 76 -5.93 11.42 1.41
N LEU A 77 -4.80 10.96 1.94
CA LEU A 77 -4.31 9.60 1.72
C LEU A 77 -4.90 8.56 2.68
N TYR A 78 -5.28 8.95 3.90
CA TYR A 78 -5.77 8.02 4.91
C TYR A 78 -7.09 7.31 4.55
N PRO A 79 -8.15 7.98 4.06
CA PRO A 79 -9.36 7.30 3.56
C PRO A 79 -9.07 6.28 2.45
N ARG A 80 -8.15 6.62 1.54
CA ARG A 80 -7.71 5.76 0.43
C ARG A 80 -6.97 4.52 0.94
N ILE A 81 -6.27 4.63 2.07
CA ILE A 81 -5.70 3.51 2.83
C ILE A 81 -6.78 2.68 3.54
N VAL A 82 -7.73 3.31 4.23
CA VAL A 82 -8.83 2.62 4.95
C VAL A 82 -9.66 1.77 3.97
N LEU A 83 -10.03 2.33 2.81
CA LEU A 83 -10.69 1.62 1.71
C LEU A 83 -9.85 0.44 1.21
N ALA A 84 -8.57 0.65 0.93
CA ALA A 84 -7.68 -0.39 0.38
C ALA A 84 -7.51 -1.58 1.35
N ASN A 85 -7.36 -1.30 2.64
CA ASN A 85 -7.26 -2.30 3.70
C ASN A 85 -8.60 -2.99 4.00
N SER A 86 -9.72 -2.26 3.99
CA SER A 86 -11.06 -2.84 4.26
C SER A 86 -11.47 -3.83 3.17
N ARG A 87 -11.10 -3.58 1.91
CA ARG A 87 -11.27 -4.56 0.82
C ARG A 87 -10.41 -5.82 1.02
N ILE A 88 -9.19 -5.70 1.58
CA ILE A 88 -8.37 -6.87 1.95
C ILE A 88 -9.00 -7.65 3.10
N LEU A 89 -9.70 -6.97 4.03
CA LEU A 89 -10.45 -7.66 5.08
C LEU A 89 -11.65 -8.42 4.51
N LEU A 90 -12.39 -7.87 3.53
CA LEU A 90 -13.42 -8.62 2.81
C LEU A 90 -12.85 -9.82 2.02
N GLU A 91 -11.72 -9.63 1.30
CA GLU A 91 -10.98 -10.71 0.64
C GLU A 91 -10.59 -11.81 1.65
N ARG A 92 -10.29 -11.43 2.90
CA ARG A 92 -9.93 -12.35 3.99
C ARG A 92 -11.14 -13.07 4.61
N GLU A 93 -12.23 -12.37 4.93
CA GLU A 93 -13.44 -13.00 5.46
C GLU A 93 -14.01 -14.04 4.48
N TYR A 94 -13.93 -13.76 3.17
CA TYR A 94 -14.29 -14.75 2.16
C TYR A 94 -13.35 -15.97 2.18
N LEU A 95 -12.02 -15.79 2.32
CA LEU A 95 -11.10 -16.93 2.53
C LEU A 95 -11.53 -17.78 3.74
N GLU A 96 -11.74 -17.19 4.91
CA GLU A 96 -12.10 -17.95 6.11
C GLU A 96 -13.43 -18.70 5.93
N SER A 97 -14.41 -18.11 5.22
CA SER A 97 -15.66 -18.78 4.84
C SER A 97 -15.48 -19.97 3.89
N ILE A 98 -14.44 -19.95 3.05
CA ILE A 98 -14.08 -21.06 2.17
C ILE A 98 -13.45 -22.20 2.98
N VAL A 99 -12.55 -21.89 3.92
CA VAL A 99 -11.85 -22.92 4.71
C VAL A 99 -12.82 -23.74 5.58
N THR A 100 -13.98 -23.20 5.94
CA THR A 100 -15.01 -23.95 6.69
C THR A 100 -15.87 -24.90 5.84
N LYS A 101 -15.70 -24.94 4.51
CA LYS A 101 -16.51 -25.78 3.62
C LYS A 101 -16.02 -27.22 3.56
N THR A 102 -16.94 -28.18 3.51
CA THR A 102 -16.64 -29.59 3.26
C THR A 102 -16.31 -29.89 1.81
N GLU A 103 -16.89 -29.12 0.88
CA GLU A 103 -16.69 -29.23 -0.57
C GLU A 103 -16.60 -27.81 -1.15
N LEU A 104 -15.71 -27.62 -2.13
CA LEU A 104 -15.49 -26.34 -2.79
C LEU A 104 -16.34 -26.24 -4.06
N SER A 105 -16.97 -25.09 -4.30
CA SER A 105 -17.64 -24.81 -5.58
C SER A 105 -16.65 -24.34 -6.63
N ASP A 106 -17.01 -24.42 -7.92
CA ASP A 106 -16.19 -23.89 -9.03
C ASP A 106 -15.80 -22.42 -8.84
N ALA A 107 -16.66 -21.62 -8.21
CA ALA A 107 -16.39 -20.23 -7.87
C ALA A 107 -15.32 -20.08 -6.78
N ASP A 108 -15.35 -20.95 -5.76
CA ASP A 108 -14.32 -20.97 -4.70
C ASP A 108 -12.97 -21.45 -5.27
N VAL A 109 -12.99 -22.50 -6.10
CA VAL A 109 -11.80 -23.05 -6.79
C VAL A 109 -11.17 -22.00 -7.72
N LYS A 110 -11.98 -21.30 -8.53
CA LYS A 110 -11.51 -20.18 -9.34
C LYS A 110 -10.90 -19.09 -8.46
N TRP A 111 -11.62 -18.64 -7.43
CA TRP A 111 -11.12 -17.54 -6.60
C TRP A 111 -9.80 -17.87 -5.90
N LEU A 112 -9.67 -19.07 -5.32
CA LEU A 112 -8.41 -19.53 -4.71
C LEU A 112 -7.25 -19.55 -5.71
N THR A 113 -7.54 -19.92 -6.96
CA THR A 113 -6.56 -19.91 -8.06
C THR A 113 -6.16 -18.47 -8.41
N ASP A 114 -7.13 -17.59 -8.66
CA ASP A 114 -6.91 -16.16 -8.95
C ASP A 114 -6.11 -15.47 -7.84
N GLN A 115 -6.40 -15.78 -6.56
CA GLN A 115 -5.63 -15.26 -5.42
C GLN A 115 -4.21 -15.81 -5.37
N SER A 116 -4.02 -17.09 -5.70
CA SER A 116 -2.70 -17.72 -5.68
C SER A 116 -1.79 -17.13 -6.75
N GLU A 117 -2.32 -16.87 -7.95
CA GLU A 117 -1.60 -16.12 -9.00
C GLU A 117 -1.29 -14.68 -8.55
N ARG A 118 -2.33 -13.92 -8.14
CA ARG A 118 -2.23 -12.50 -7.75
C ARG A 118 -1.21 -12.26 -6.62
N LEU A 119 -1.14 -13.19 -5.67
CA LEU A 119 -0.30 -13.11 -4.46
C LEU A 119 0.96 -14.00 -4.53
N ARG A 120 1.20 -14.73 -5.63
CA ARG A 120 2.33 -15.65 -5.85
C ARG A 120 2.42 -16.77 -4.80
N VAL A 121 1.29 -17.42 -4.50
CA VAL A 121 1.23 -18.64 -3.67
C VAL A 121 1.40 -19.86 -4.58
N ASP A 122 2.26 -20.79 -4.15
CA ASP A 122 2.53 -22.05 -4.82
C ASP A 122 2.14 -23.20 -3.87
N ALA A 123 0.97 -23.78 -4.12
CA ALA A 123 0.33 -24.84 -3.34
C ALA A 123 -0.93 -25.34 -4.07
N ASP A 124 -1.30 -26.62 -3.87
CA ASP A 124 -2.50 -27.21 -4.48
C ASP A 124 -3.79 -26.49 -4.06
N THR A 125 -4.72 -26.29 -4.99
CA THR A 125 -5.96 -25.56 -4.72
C THR A 125 -6.86 -26.29 -3.72
N GLY A 126 -7.27 -25.57 -2.67
CA GLY A 126 -8.03 -26.12 -1.54
C GLY A 126 -7.19 -26.80 -0.46
N SER A 127 -5.86 -26.79 -0.57
CA SER A 127 -4.98 -27.37 0.46
C SER A 127 -4.81 -26.46 1.68
N GLU A 128 -4.58 -27.06 2.85
CA GLU A 128 -4.18 -26.33 4.07
C GLU A 128 -2.92 -25.47 3.86
N GLN A 129 -2.00 -25.90 2.98
CA GLN A 129 -0.83 -25.10 2.61
C GLN A 129 -1.25 -23.83 1.83
N GLN A 130 -2.15 -23.94 0.85
CA GLN A 130 -2.69 -22.79 0.13
C GLN A 130 -3.42 -21.85 1.10
N PHE A 131 -4.29 -22.38 1.97
CA PHE A 131 -5.01 -21.58 2.97
C PHE A 131 -4.07 -20.88 3.95
N ALA A 132 -3.04 -21.54 4.48
CA ALA A 132 -2.06 -20.93 5.36
C ALA A 132 -1.23 -19.83 4.66
N LEU A 133 -0.83 -20.06 3.40
CA LEU A 133 -0.08 -19.07 2.61
C LEU A 133 -0.96 -17.88 2.20
N LEU A 134 -2.23 -18.11 1.85
CA LEU A 134 -3.20 -17.04 1.57
C LEU A 134 -3.51 -16.24 2.84
N ARG A 135 -3.78 -16.89 3.99
CA ARG A 135 -3.98 -16.21 5.30
C ARG A 135 -2.81 -15.30 5.71
N LYS A 136 -1.60 -15.57 5.23
CA LYS A 136 -0.37 -14.79 5.51
C LYS A 136 -0.15 -13.62 4.54
N ARG A 137 -0.72 -13.69 3.32
CA ARG A 137 -0.62 -12.67 2.27
C ARG A 137 -1.87 -11.78 2.18
N LEU A 138 -3.06 -12.30 2.47
CA LEU A 138 -4.30 -11.56 2.68
C LEU A 138 -4.35 -11.01 4.12
N ASP A 139 -3.56 -9.96 4.35
CA ASP A 139 -3.69 -9.12 5.53
C ASP A 139 -3.33 -7.65 5.21
N VAL A 140 -3.79 -6.75 6.07
CA VAL A 140 -3.65 -5.30 5.96
C VAL A 140 -2.22 -4.83 6.21
N ILE A 141 -1.91 -3.60 5.82
CA ILE A 141 -0.69 -2.89 6.23
C ILE A 141 -1.09 -1.70 7.12
N PRO A 142 -0.45 -1.48 8.29
CA PRO A 142 -0.79 -0.38 9.20
C PRO A 142 -0.71 0.98 8.49
N PRO A 143 -1.74 1.84 8.59
CA PRO A 143 -1.74 3.15 7.97
C PRO A 143 -0.48 3.98 8.24
N SER A 144 0.08 3.93 9.45
CA SER A 144 1.28 4.68 9.80
C SER A 144 2.48 4.38 8.89
N LEU A 145 2.65 3.12 8.49
CA LEU A 145 3.71 2.68 7.59
C LEU A 145 3.47 3.18 6.16
N ILE A 146 2.22 3.10 5.69
CA ILE A 146 1.84 3.53 4.35
C ILE A 146 1.99 5.05 4.24
N LEU A 147 1.51 5.81 5.23
CA LEU A 147 1.62 7.27 5.28
C LEU A 147 3.09 7.72 5.37
N ALA A 148 3.93 7.02 6.15
CA ALA A 148 5.36 7.33 6.25
C ALA A 148 6.10 7.10 4.94
N GLN A 149 5.95 5.91 4.33
CA GLN A 149 6.62 5.60 3.06
C GLN A 149 6.08 6.45 1.91
N ALA A 150 4.76 6.68 1.84
CA ALA A 150 4.18 7.59 0.85
C ALA A 150 4.76 9.01 0.99
N ALA A 151 4.80 9.56 2.20
CA ALA A 151 5.37 10.89 2.43
C ALA A 151 6.87 10.96 2.03
N ASN A 152 7.62 9.88 2.23
CA ASN A 152 9.02 9.77 1.86
C ASN A 152 9.22 9.71 0.33
N GLU A 153 8.69 8.69 -0.34
CA GLU A 153 8.94 8.46 -1.78
C GLU A 153 8.28 9.52 -2.68
N SER A 154 7.12 10.08 -2.26
CA SER A 154 6.43 11.14 -3.01
C SER A 154 6.92 12.55 -2.70
N ALA A 155 7.85 12.71 -1.74
CA ALA A 155 8.23 14.01 -1.17
C ALA A 155 7.00 14.85 -0.74
N TRP A 156 6.10 14.26 0.05
CA TRP A 156 4.81 14.87 0.45
C TRP A 156 3.88 15.19 -0.72
N GLY A 157 3.81 14.29 -1.70
CA GLY A 157 2.96 14.40 -2.89
C GLY A 157 3.50 15.31 -4.00
N THR A 158 4.62 16.01 -3.79
CA THR A 158 5.13 17.01 -4.76
C THR A 158 6.21 16.49 -5.71
N SER A 159 6.59 15.20 -5.66
CA SER A 159 7.55 14.62 -6.62
C SER A 159 6.92 14.43 -8.01
N ARG A 160 7.71 14.55 -9.08
CA ARG A 160 7.23 14.39 -10.46
C ARG A 160 6.50 13.06 -10.70
N PHE A 161 6.97 11.98 -10.07
CA PHE A 161 6.36 10.66 -10.21
C PHE A 161 5.01 10.55 -9.49
N ALA A 162 4.82 11.32 -8.41
CA ALA A 162 3.52 11.48 -7.76
C ALA A 162 2.58 12.34 -8.63
N THR A 163 3.01 13.51 -9.11
CA THR A 163 2.12 14.46 -9.82
C THR A 163 1.81 14.08 -11.27
N GLU A 164 2.76 13.52 -12.02
CA GLU A 164 2.52 13.09 -13.42
C GLU A 164 2.03 11.63 -13.53
N GLY A 165 2.19 10.83 -12.47
CA GLY A 165 2.05 9.38 -12.52
C GLY A 165 1.26 8.73 -11.38
N ASN A 166 0.74 9.51 -10.41
CA ASN A 166 0.12 9.04 -9.17
C ASN A 166 0.99 8.07 -8.34
N ASN A 167 2.29 7.97 -8.62
CA ASN A 167 3.18 6.97 -8.01
C ASN A 167 3.77 7.47 -6.70
N LEU A 168 3.00 7.30 -5.63
CA LEU A 168 3.35 7.75 -4.28
C LEU A 168 4.46 6.95 -3.61
N PHE A 169 4.95 5.86 -4.21
CA PHE A 169 5.78 4.84 -3.55
C PHE A 169 7.04 4.45 -4.34
N GLY A 170 7.38 5.16 -5.43
CA GLY A 170 8.55 4.84 -6.26
C GLY A 170 8.48 3.48 -6.98
N GLN A 171 7.26 2.97 -7.24
CA GLN A 171 7.06 1.63 -7.78
C GLN A 171 7.58 1.49 -9.21
N TRP A 172 8.45 0.51 -9.46
CA TRP A 172 8.96 0.18 -10.79
C TRP A 172 8.03 -0.77 -11.54
N CYS A 173 8.02 -0.65 -12.87
CA CYS A 173 7.44 -1.61 -13.79
C CYS A 173 8.44 -1.94 -14.92
N PHE A 174 8.24 -3.07 -15.58
CA PHE A 174 9.28 -3.71 -16.43
C PHE A 174 8.82 -3.99 -17.87
N SER A 175 7.63 -3.55 -18.24
CA SER A 175 7.15 -3.52 -19.63
C SER A 175 7.49 -2.17 -20.26
N ARG A 176 7.68 -2.10 -21.58
CA ARG A 176 7.91 -0.80 -22.24
C ARG A 176 6.62 0.01 -22.31
N GLY A 177 6.63 1.24 -21.81
CA GLY A 177 5.48 2.14 -21.81
C GLY A 177 4.53 1.98 -20.62
N CYS A 178 4.89 1.20 -19.59
CA CYS A 178 4.08 1.04 -18.38
C CYS A 178 4.16 2.23 -17.41
N GLY A 179 4.98 3.24 -17.70
CA GLY A 179 5.07 4.41 -16.85
C GLY A 179 5.97 5.53 -17.34
N LEU A 180 6.50 6.27 -16.37
CA LEU A 180 7.34 7.44 -16.57
C LEU A 180 8.81 7.02 -16.65
N VAL A 181 9.46 7.37 -17.76
CA VAL A 181 10.91 7.18 -17.91
C VAL A 181 11.67 8.13 -16.94
N PRO A 182 12.63 7.64 -16.14
CA PRO A 182 13.52 8.50 -15.35
C PRO A 182 14.37 9.40 -16.24
N LEU A 183 14.51 10.69 -15.89
CA LEU A 183 15.30 11.66 -16.64
C LEU A 183 16.81 11.34 -16.67
N SER A 184 17.27 10.48 -15.75
CA SER A 184 18.67 10.03 -15.61
C SER A 184 18.81 8.51 -15.74
N ARG A 185 17.96 7.88 -16.58
CA ARG A 185 18.03 6.44 -16.88
C ARG A 185 19.39 6.10 -17.51
N VAL A 186 20.11 5.16 -16.91
CA VAL A 186 21.38 4.64 -17.46
C VAL A 186 21.08 3.82 -18.72
N ASP A 187 21.91 3.97 -19.76
CA ASP A 187 21.79 3.20 -20.99
C ASP A 187 21.74 1.68 -20.72
N GLY A 188 20.76 1.00 -21.30
CA GLY A 188 20.53 -0.43 -21.10
C GLY A 188 19.64 -0.80 -19.90
N ALA A 189 19.28 0.13 -19.02
CA ALA A 189 18.24 -0.12 -18.01
C ALA A 189 16.86 -0.31 -18.68
N ASN A 190 16.11 -1.35 -18.29
CA ASN A 190 14.82 -1.71 -18.90
C ASN A 190 13.57 -1.30 -18.09
N HIS A 191 13.72 -0.80 -16.86
CA HIS A 191 12.60 -0.40 -16.01
C HIS A 191 12.05 1.02 -16.31
N GLU A 192 10.79 1.24 -15.94
CA GLU A 192 10.10 2.53 -15.92
C GLU A 192 9.45 2.73 -14.54
N VAL A 193 9.17 3.97 -14.13
CA VAL A 193 8.45 4.24 -12.88
C VAL A 193 6.96 4.17 -13.16
N ALA A 194 6.27 3.17 -12.61
CA ALA A 194 4.88 2.84 -12.94
C ALA A 194 3.95 4.05 -12.89
N LYS A 195 3.01 4.14 -13.82
CA LYS A 195 1.91 5.11 -13.77
C LYS A 195 0.63 4.44 -13.28
N PHE A 196 -0.12 5.13 -12.43
CA PHE A 196 -1.42 4.70 -11.91
C PHE A 196 -2.52 5.67 -12.35
N SER A 197 -3.74 5.17 -12.57
CA SER A 197 -4.88 6.03 -12.91
C SER A 197 -5.27 6.97 -11.77
N SER A 198 -5.08 6.55 -10.52
CA SER A 198 -5.36 7.33 -9.31
C SER A 198 -4.39 6.99 -8.16
N PRO A 199 -4.27 7.86 -7.13
CA PRO A 199 -3.47 7.59 -5.95
C PRO A 199 -3.89 6.32 -5.20
N TYR A 200 -5.18 6.00 -5.18
CA TYR A 200 -5.71 4.77 -4.59
C TYR A 200 -5.16 3.51 -5.27
N ARG A 201 -5.06 3.49 -6.61
CA ARG A 201 -4.44 2.37 -7.35
C ARG A 201 -2.97 2.20 -6.98
N SER A 202 -2.25 3.30 -6.77
CA SER A 202 -0.86 3.25 -6.26
C SER A 202 -0.77 2.63 -4.87
N VAL A 203 -1.68 2.99 -3.95
CA VAL A 203 -1.79 2.41 -2.60
C VAL A 203 -2.11 0.90 -2.67
N ARG A 204 -3.09 0.48 -3.47
CA ARG A 204 -3.42 -0.96 -3.66
C ARG A 204 -2.24 -1.74 -4.21
N SER A 205 -1.55 -1.22 -5.24
CA SER A 205 -0.36 -1.86 -5.83
C SER A 205 0.78 -1.98 -4.81
N TYR A 206 1.02 -0.94 -4.01
CA TYR A 206 2.05 -0.93 -2.96
C TYR A 206 1.75 -1.95 -1.85
N ILE A 207 0.51 -1.99 -1.33
CA ILE A 207 0.09 -2.99 -0.34
C ILE A 207 0.21 -4.41 -0.93
N GLN A 208 -0.21 -4.61 -2.17
CA GLN A 208 -0.06 -5.90 -2.86
C GLN A 208 1.41 -6.28 -3.03
N ASN A 209 2.33 -5.33 -3.26
CA ASN A 209 3.76 -5.58 -3.34
C ASN A 209 4.31 -6.15 -2.01
N LEU A 210 4.03 -5.50 -0.88
CA LEU A 210 4.37 -6.00 0.46
C LEU A 210 3.71 -7.37 0.75
N ASN A 211 2.49 -7.59 0.26
CA ASN A 211 1.76 -8.85 0.42
C ASN A 211 2.27 -10.01 -0.47
N ARG A 212 2.93 -9.75 -1.61
CA ARG A 212 3.34 -10.81 -2.58
C ARG A 212 4.85 -10.98 -2.81
N HIS A 213 5.68 -9.95 -2.64
CA HIS A 213 7.08 -10.04 -3.07
C HIS A 213 7.94 -10.85 -2.09
N PRO A 214 8.85 -11.73 -2.55
CA PRO A 214 9.72 -12.52 -1.67
C PRO A 214 10.51 -11.66 -0.67
N THR A 215 11.05 -10.52 -1.11
CA THR A 215 11.80 -9.54 -0.28
C THR A 215 11.08 -9.16 1.01
N TYR A 216 9.75 -8.99 0.96
CA TYR A 216 8.95 -8.53 2.10
C TYR A 216 8.39 -9.69 2.93
N GLN A 217 9.02 -10.87 2.87
CA GLN A 217 8.65 -12.00 3.72
C GLN A 217 8.71 -11.61 5.21
N LEU A 218 9.74 -10.88 5.64
CA LEU A 218 9.85 -10.45 7.04
C LEU A 218 8.69 -9.54 7.49
N VAL A 219 8.17 -8.66 6.62
CA VAL A 219 6.95 -7.87 6.91
C VAL A 219 5.76 -8.81 7.22
N ARG A 220 5.61 -9.88 6.43
CA ARG A 220 4.53 -10.86 6.58
C ARG A 220 4.75 -11.82 7.76
N ASP A 221 6.01 -12.08 8.13
CA ASP A 221 6.38 -12.89 9.29
C ASP A 221 6.09 -12.13 10.59
N ILE A 222 6.45 -10.84 10.68
CA ILE A 222 6.14 -9.95 11.82
C ILE A 222 4.62 -9.88 12.02
N ARG A 223 3.84 -9.55 10.96
CA ARG A 223 2.37 -9.55 11.06
C ARG A 223 1.81 -10.88 11.57
N LEU A 224 2.33 -12.01 11.09
CA LEU A 224 1.83 -13.33 11.50
C LEU A 224 2.11 -13.58 12.99
N GLN A 225 3.27 -13.17 13.50
CA GLN A 225 3.59 -13.23 14.94
C GLN A 225 2.66 -12.32 15.75
N ASP A 226 2.41 -11.10 15.30
CA ASP A 226 1.49 -10.17 15.96
C ASP A 226 0.07 -10.72 16.01
N ARG A 227 -0.44 -11.26 14.89
CA ARG A 227 -1.75 -11.94 14.82
C ARG A 227 -1.83 -13.16 15.75
N GLN A 228 -0.75 -13.92 15.90
CA GLN A 228 -0.68 -15.07 16.81
C GLN A 228 -0.59 -14.69 18.29
N ALA A 229 -0.08 -13.49 18.59
CA ALA A 229 0.05 -12.94 19.93
C ALA A 229 -1.12 -12.00 20.34
N ASP A 230 -2.16 -11.91 19.52
CA ASP A 230 -3.26 -10.91 19.59
C ASP A 230 -2.79 -9.46 19.78
N LYS A 231 -1.63 -9.15 19.18
CA LYS A 231 -1.09 -7.79 19.16
C LYS A 231 -1.75 -6.94 18.06
N PRO A 232 -1.94 -5.64 18.31
CA PRO A 232 -2.13 -4.67 17.24
C PRO A 232 -0.94 -4.65 16.28
N LEU A 233 -1.20 -4.67 14.97
CA LEU A 233 -0.16 -4.46 13.96
C LEU A 233 0.38 -3.02 14.07
N SER A 234 1.71 -2.87 14.05
CA SER A 234 2.42 -1.60 14.25
C SER A 234 3.29 -1.27 13.04
N GLY A 235 3.13 -0.08 12.45
CA GLY A 235 4.03 0.34 11.36
C GLY A 235 5.50 0.43 11.80
N THR A 236 5.75 0.84 13.05
CA THR A 236 7.10 0.92 13.64
C THR A 236 7.75 -0.47 13.73
N GLU A 237 6.99 -1.53 14.02
CA GLU A 237 7.51 -2.92 14.05
C GLU A 237 7.68 -3.47 12.61
N LEU A 238 6.63 -3.41 11.77
CA LEU A 238 6.67 -3.93 10.39
C LEU A 238 7.72 -3.27 9.50
N ALA A 239 8.15 -2.03 9.80
CA ALA A 239 9.22 -1.35 9.08
C ALA A 239 10.54 -2.15 9.04
N GLU A 240 10.78 -3.06 10.00
CA GLU A 240 11.96 -3.94 9.99
C GLU A 240 12.03 -4.85 8.75
N GLY A 241 10.87 -5.22 8.20
CA GLY A 241 10.79 -6.05 6.99
C GLY A 241 11.12 -5.32 5.69
N LEU A 242 11.51 -4.03 5.73
CA LEU A 242 11.78 -3.19 4.58
C LEU A 242 13.25 -3.15 4.15
N LEU A 243 14.11 -4.03 4.68
CA LEU A 243 15.56 -4.05 4.41
C LEU A 243 15.90 -4.04 2.91
N GLY A 244 15.09 -4.69 2.07
CA GLY A 244 15.24 -4.72 0.61
C GLY A 244 14.30 -3.77 -0.16
N TYR A 245 13.72 -2.75 0.48
CA TYR A 245 12.90 -1.72 -0.19
C TYR A 245 13.77 -0.63 -0.87
N SER A 246 14.96 -0.37 -0.34
CA SER A 246 15.92 0.66 -0.80
C SER A 246 17.35 0.06 -0.88
N GLU A 247 18.32 0.73 -1.53
CA GLU A 247 19.84 0.43 -1.42
C GLU A 247 19.97 0.56 0.18
N ARG A 248 19.41 1.63 0.77
CA ARG A 248 19.80 2.16 2.09
C ARG A 248 19.56 1.23 3.28
N GLY A 249 18.83 0.13 3.12
CA GLY A 249 18.66 -0.91 4.14
C GLY A 249 18.26 -0.34 5.51
N GLU A 250 19.08 -0.58 6.53
CA GLU A 250 18.85 -0.08 7.90
C GLU A 250 18.69 1.44 7.98
N ASP A 251 19.37 2.24 7.16
CA ASP A 251 19.22 3.71 7.16
C ASP A 251 17.86 4.13 6.59
N TYR A 252 17.21 3.30 5.78
CA TYR A 252 15.84 3.50 5.32
C TYR A 252 14.85 3.11 6.42
N ILE A 253 15.04 1.94 7.04
CA ILE A 253 14.21 1.45 8.15
C ILE A 253 14.20 2.48 9.30
N ASN A 254 15.37 3.04 9.64
CA ASN A 254 15.49 4.05 10.69
C ASN A 254 14.82 5.39 10.31
N GLU A 255 14.88 5.81 9.04
CA GLU A 255 14.17 7.01 8.56
C GLU A 255 12.66 6.84 8.61
N ILE A 256 12.11 5.72 8.10
CA ILE A 256 10.67 5.42 8.15
C ILE A 256 10.18 5.33 9.60
N ARG A 257 10.90 4.61 10.47
CA ARG A 257 10.62 4.56 11.93
C ARG A 257 10.69 5.95 12.58
N SER A 258 11.57 6.84 12.10
CA SER A 258 11.65 8.23 12.58
C SER A 258 10.48 9.08 12.09
N MET A 259 10.05 8.92 10.84
CA MET A 259 8.88 9.61 10.28
C MET A 259 7.58 9.20 10.96
N ILE A 260 7.41 7.92 11.31
CA ILE A 260 6.26 7.43 12.08
C ILE A 260 6.18 8.13 13.44
N ARG A 261 7.29 8.17 14.19
CA ARG A 261 7.35 8.84 15.50
C ARG A 261 7.19 10.36 15.40
N TYR A 262 7.96 11.03 14.54
CA TYR A 262 8.00 12.50 14.47
C TYR A 262 6.66 13.11 14.04
N ASN A 263 5.91 12.41 13.18
CA ASN A 263 4.60 12.86 12.73
C ASN A 263 3.44 12.14 13.46
N ASN A 264 3.70 11.51 14.61
CA ASN A 264 2.71 10.83 15.46
C ASN A 264 1.83 9.79 14.73
N LEU A 265 2.34 9.14 13.66
CA LEU A 265 1.50 8.38 12.71
C LEU A 265 0.86 7.13 13.30
N GLU A 266 1.36 6.64 14.43
CA GLU A 266 0.73 5.60 15.26
C GLU A 266 -0.68 5.99 15.75
N PHE A 267 -1.07 7.27 15.62
CA PHE A 267 -2.45 7.73 15.69
C PHE A 267 -3.33 7.03 14.64
N TYR A 268 -2.97 7.09 13.36
CA TYR A 268 -3.75 6.48 12.28
C TYR A 268 -3.85 4.93 12.40
N ASP A 269 -2.88 4.29 13.08
CA ASP A 269 -2.96 2.87 13.44
C ASP A 269 -3.95 2.58 14.60
N ARG A 270 -4.24 3.56 15.46
CA ARG A 270 -5.31 3.48 16.47
C ARG A 270 -6.66 3.78 15.85
N GLU A 271 -6.77 4.85 15.07
CA GLU A 271 -8.01 5.27 14.41
C GLU A 271 -8.53 4.19 13.47
N PHE A 272 -7.66 3.57 12.67
CA PHE A 272 -8.10 2.47 11.80
C PHE A 272 -8.60 1.27 12.61
N ARG A 273 -7.97 0.94 13.75
CA ARG A 273 -8.49 -0.11 14.65
C ARG A 273 -9.82 0.27 15.30
N ALA A 274 -10.05 1.54 15.60
CA ALA A 274 -11.34 2.04 16.10
C ALA A 274 -12.44 1.91 15.02
N LEU A 275 -12.16 2.35 13.78
CA LEU A 275 -13.04 2.17 12.62
C LEU A 275 -13.36 0.70 12.34
N LEU A 276 -12.42 -0.23 12.55
CA LEU A 276 -12.67 -1.67 12.41
C LEU A 276 -13.51 -2.26 13.56
N GLY A 277 -13.70 -1.56 14.69
CA GLY A 277 -14.65 -1.90 15.75
C GLY A 277 -14.64 -3.38 16.20
N ASN A 278 -15.80 -4.02 16.11
CA ASN A 278 -15.99 -5.46 16.42
C ASN A 278 -15.51 -6.41 15.30
N ARG A 279 -14.93 -5.87 14.21
CA ARG A 279 -14.37 -6.60 13.08
C ARG A 279 -15.38 -7.47 12.32
N SER A 280 -16.62 -7.01 12.14
CA SER A 280 -17.63 -7.73 11.35
C SER A 280 -17.54 -7.47 9.84
N PRO A 281 -17.97 -8.44 8.99
CA PRO A 281 -18.07 -8.24 7.54
C PRO A 281 -18.91 -7.02 7.13
N ASP A 282 -20.03 -6.75 7.82
CA ASP A 282 -20.90 -5.58 7.54
C ASP A 282 -20.23 -4.23 7.80
N LEU A 283 -19.21 -4.21 8.68
CA LEU A 283 -18.40 -3.02 8.93
C LEU A 283 -17.31 -2.87 7.86
N PHE A 284 -16.64 -3.97 7.50
CA PHE A 284 -15.68 -3.95 6.38
C PHE A 284 -16.36 -3.57 5.07
N GLN A 285 -17.60 -4.03 4.82
CA GLN A 285 -18.39 -3.67 3.65
C GLN A 285 -18.66 -2.16 3.59
N ARG A 286 -19.14 -1.56 4.68
CA ARG A 286 -19.38 -0.11 4.76
C ARG A 286 -18.11 0.71 4.53
N LEU A 287 -16.99 0.31 5.14
CA LEU A 287 -15.69 0.98 4.93
C LEU A 287 -15.14 0.78 3.50
N ALA A 288 -15.44 -0.37 2.88
CA ALA A 288 -15.04 -0.70 1.51
C ALA A 288 -15.93 -0.10 0.40
N SER A 289 -17.06 0.51 0.78
CA SER A 289 -18.04 1.14 -0.12
C SER A 289 -18.55 2.50 0.41
N SER A 290 -17.74 3.23 1.19
CA SER A 290 -18.15 4.52 1.75
C SER A 290 -18.32 5.56 0.64
N ASP A 291 -19.51 6.16 0.53
CA ASP A 291 -19.81 7.18 -0.50
C ASP A 291 -19.01 8.49 -0.33
N SER A 292 -18.32 8.66 0.80
CA SER A 292 -17.49 9.81 1.16
C SER A 292 -16.17 9.36 1.78
N ASP A 293 -15.07 10.08 1.50
CA ASP A 293 -13.78 9.87 2.15
C ASP A 293 -13.66 10.60 3.50
N ASP A 294 -14.32 11.75 3.68
CA ASP A 294 -14.49 12.40 5.00
C ASP A 294 -15.06 11.42 6.05
N ALA A 295 -16.01 10.56 5.66
CA ALA A 295 -16.60 9.54 6.54
C ALA A 295 -15.60 8.45 6.99
N LEU A 296 -14.41 8.38 6.38
CA LEU A 296 -13.31 7.50 6.77
C LEU A 296 -12.17 8.23 7.49
N LEU A 297 -12.28 9.55 7.72
CA LEU A 297 -11.30 10.33 8.47
C LEU A 297 -11.35 10.02 9.98
N PRO A 298 -10.23 10.24 10.71
CA PRO A 298 -10.25 10.30 12.16
C PRO A 298 -11.31 11.25 12.70
N GLY A 299 -12.02 10.84 13.74
CA GLY A 299 -13.05 11.68 14.36
C GLY A 299 -14.37 11.86 13.60
N ALA A 300 -14.58 11.22 12.44
CA ALA A 300 -15.82 11.33 11.66
C ALA A 300 -17.09 10.93 12.45
N GLU A 301 -17.01 9.93 13.35
CA GLU A 301 -18.10 9.56 14.29
C GLU A 301 -17.99 10.27 15.66
N GLY A 302 -17.28 11.40 15.74
CA GLY A 302 -17.25 12.28 16.92
C GLY A 302 -16.28 11.85 18.02
N HIS A 303 -15.11 11.30 17.67
CA HIS A 303 -14.06 10.89 18.62
C HIS A 303 -12.69 11.46 18.25
N ALA A 304 -12.21 12.42 19.04
CA ALA A 304 -10.90 13.08 18.97
C ALA A 304 -10.59 13.85 17.65
N ALA A 305 -10.12 15.09 17.82
CA ALA A 305 -9.57 15.88 16.72
C ALA A 305 -8.22 15.33 16.23
N SER A 306 -7.78 15.80 15.06
CA SER A 306 -6.47 15.49 14.48
C SER A 306 -5.32 15.72 15.48
N PRO A 307 -4.26 14.88 15.50
CA PRO A 307 -3.09 15.06 16.38
C PRO A 307 -2.23 16.28 15.99
N PHE A 308 -2.67 17.06 15.00
CA PHE A 308 -2.10 18.34 14.58
C PHE A 308 -3.01 19.54 14.95
N GLU A 309 -4.17 19.31 15.58
CA GLU A 309 -5.02 20.35 16.17
C GLU A 309 -4.66 20.53 17.67
N GLY A 310 -3.50 21.14 17.94
CA GLY A 310 -2.98 21.40 19.29
C GLY A 310 -1.84 22.42 19.32
#